data_AF-A0A8H7WP45-F1
#
_entry.id   AF-A0A8H7WP45-F1
#
_cell.length_a   1.000
_cell.length_b   1.000
_cell.length_c   1.000
_cell.angle_alpha   90.00
_cell.angle_beta   90.00
_cell.angle_gamma   90.00
#
_symmetry.space_group_name_H-M   'P 1'
#
loop_
_entity.id
_entity.type
_entity.pdbx_description
1 polymer ?
#
loop_
_entity_poly.entity_id
_entity_poly.type
_entity_poly.pdbx_seq_one_letter_code
_entity_poly.pdbx_strand_id
1 'polypeptide(L)'
;NLMYRRCNRISPSDIVPRDLTHLIFAFVVINPNTFEVEPENDPQDRALYYEFTALKTSTTQTWLSIGGYGFSDPGNTFTTWSVLCADQGRRARFISSLINFMTAWEFQGVDIDWEYPVESNRGGRPIDTANLNSLIQEMRAAFGTKFGISIALPAEYTYIQHFDVASLSQYIDFFNFMTYDLHGPWEVSTLGATLRASSSVADIGSALLPLWYANVSPSKINIGISMYGRSYTLQDPNCAELGCAYTRAGNPGSCTDVPGILSLWEIALLRQDKDLGSKFLPDVLMEQMSYDNQYVIFDASLTVDKKLQWADGLCLGGLVYWGVDLYSSWGSGRTVITDSQDTTCGLAKSTTCMNLAPNQKCCSKSGFCGGTPAHCEAANGCQPAFGMCVANPAAVSLDGRCGPDARTGCYKSTFGDCCSKNGYCGGTKDYCSHDLGCQDEFGVCYA
;
A
#
# COMPACT_ATOMS: atom_id res chain seq x y z
N ASN A 1 0.66 -3.05 0.32
CA ASN A 1 1.97 -3.12 1.01
C ASN A 1 2.98 -3.83 0.12
N LEU A 2 3.78 -3.04 -0.59
CA LEU A 2 4.80 -3.49 -1.54
C LEU A 2 5.86 -4.40 -0.91
N MET A 3 6.13 -4.24 0.40
CA MET A 3 7.20 -4.96 1.08
C MET A 3 6.86 -6.44 1.35
N TYR A 4 5.59 -6.76 1.57
CA TYR A 4 5.16 -8.09 1.99
C TYR A 4 4.45 -8.90 0.91
N ARG A 5 4.23 -8.33 -0.29
CA ARG A 5 3.65 -9.10 -1.40
C ARG A 5 4.51 -10.30 -1.76
N ARG A 6 3.86 -11.43 -2.06
CA ARG A 6 4.58 -12.65 -2.45
C ARG A 6 5.21 -12.55 -3.85
N CYS A 7 4.57 -11.79 -4.73
CA CYS A 7 4.98 -11.56 -6.11
C CYS A 7 4.42 -10.20 -6.60
N ASN A 8 4.76 -9.78 -7.83
CA ASN A 8 4.36 -8.48 -8.38
C ASN A 8 4.62 -7.30 -7.41
N ARG A 9 5.85 -7.27 -6.86
CA ARG A 9 6.33 -6.14 -6.06
C ARG A 9 6.73 -5.02 -7.02
N ILE A 10 6.15 -3.84 -6.83
CA ILE A 10 6.38 -2.65 -7.66
C ILE A 10 7.17 -1.64 -6.82
N SER A 11 8.45 -1.43 -7.12
CA SER A 11 9.23 -0.34 -6.52
C SER A 11 8.84 0.99 -7.17
N PRO A 12 9.09 2.16 -6.56
CA PRO A 12 8.87 3.43 -7.26
C PRO A 12 9.58 3.51 -8.61
N SER A 13 10.80 2.97 -8.71
CA SER A 13 11.57 2.90 -9.96
C SER A 13 10.91 2.07 -11.09
N ASP A 14 9.91 1.24 -10.79
CA ASP A 14 9.14 0.49 -11.79
C ASP A 14 7.94 1.29 -12.34
N ILE A 15 7.59 2.42 -11.72
CA ILE A 15 6.42 3.23 -12.08
C ILE A 15 6.75 4.09 -13.31
N VAL A 16 5.91 4.01 -14.33
CA VAL A 16 5.92 4.91 -15.48
C VAL A 16 4.79 5.92 -15.32
N PRO A 17 5.05 7.18 -14.90
CA PRO A 17 4.02 8.17 -14.55
C PRO A 17 3.30 8.80 -15.75
N ARG A 18 3.24 8.11 -16.90
CA ARG A 18 2.52 8.64 -18.07
C ARG A 18 1.06 8.83 -17.70
N ASP A 19 0.48 9.95 -18.12
CA ASP A 19 -0.94 10.27 -17.91
C ASP A 19 -1.38 10.46 -16.43
N LEU A 20 -0.42 10.54 -15.49
CA LEU A 20 -0.67 10.89 -14.09
C LEU A 20 -0.15 12.29 -13.77
N THR A 21 -1.01 13.14 -13.20
CA THR A 21 -0.64 14.49 -12.76
C THR A 21 -0.07 14.51 -11.34
N HIS A 22 -0.46 13.55 -10.51
CA HIS A 22 -0.02 13.41 -9.13
C HIS A 22 0.23 11.92 -8.83
N LEU A 23 1.38 11.64 -8.21
CA LEU A 23 1.68 10.37 -7.56
C LEU A 23 1.71 10.62 -6.05
N ILE A 24 1.03 9.79 -5.26
CA ILE A 24 0.92 9.95 -3.80
C ILE A 24 1.54 8.73 -3.12
N PHE A 25 2.60 8.93 -2.33
CA PHE A 25 3.25 7.87 -1.57
C PHE A 25 2.44 7.54 -0.32
N ALA A 26 1.85 6.35 -0.25
CA ALA A 26 1.09 5.86 0.89
C ALA A 26 1.90 4.76 1.63
N PHE A 27 2.26 4.92 2.91
CA PHE A 27 1.98 6.06 3.80
C PHE A 27 3.22 6.54 4.56
N VAL A 28 3.14 7.78 5.03
CA VAL A 28 3.95 8.32 6.12
C VAL A 28 3.04 8.43 7.35
N VAL A 29 3.59 8.35 8.56
CA VAL A 29 2.77 8.29 9.80
C VAL A 29 3.07 9.43 10.76
N ILE A 30 2.22 9.57 11.78
CA ILE A 30 2.37 10.54 12.87
C ILE A 30 2.82 9.80 14.11
N ASN A 31 3.93 10.24 14.71
CA ASN A 31 4.37 9.72 15.99
C ASN A 31 3.33 10.08 17.08
N PRO A 32 2.76 9.10 17.82
CA PRO A 32 1.68 9.35 18.78
C PRO A 32 2.10 10.16 20.00
N ASN A 33 3.41 10.28 20.27
CA ASN A 33 3.94 11.00 21.43
C ASN A 33 4.41 12.41 21.08
N THR A 34 5.11 12.55 19.95
CA THR A 34 5.69 13.84 19.55
C THR A 34 4.78 14.63 18.62
N PHE A 35 3.84 13.98 17.93
CA PHE A 35 3.01 14.54 16.86
C PHE A 35 3.82 15.03 15.65
N GLU A 36 5.03 14.49 15.48
CA GLU A 36 5.89 14.73 14.34
C GLU A 36 5.67 13.65 13.27
N VAL A 37 5.97 14.00 12.02
CA VAL A 37 5.86 13.11 10.86
C VAL A 37 7.09 12.21 10.81
N GLU A 38 6.87 10.89 10.69
CA GLU A 38 7.94 9.89 10.63
C GLU A 38 7.62 8.79 9.60
N PRO A 39 8.64 8.08 9.08
CA PRO A 39 8.42 6.93 8.20
C PRO A 39 7.60 5.83 8.89
N GLU A 40 6.73 5.14 8.15
CA GLU A 40 5.97 4.01 8.70
C GLU A 40 6.91 2.83 9.02
N ASN A 41 7.82 2.53 8.09
CA ASN A 41 8.78 1.44 8.17
C ASN A 41 10.21 2.01 8.10
N ASP A 42 10.70 2.55 9.22
CA ASP A 42 12.06 3.05 9.34
C ASP A 42 13.07 1.91 9.61
N PRO A 43 14.20 1.80 8.87
CA PRO A 43 14.73 2.70 7.83
C PRO A 43 14.33 2.38 6.39
N GLN A 44 13.53 1.34 6.16
CA GLN A 44 13.26 0.79 4.82
C GLN A 44 12.62 1.81 3.87
N ASP A 45 11.67 2.62 4.35
CA ASP A 45 10.95 3.59 3.51
C ASP A 45 11.85 4.74 3.03
N ARG A 46 12.93 5.06 3.76
CA ARG A 46 13.80 6.20 3.43
C ARG A 46 14.43 6.08 2.04
N ALA A 47 14.80 4.87 1.63
CA ALA A 47 15.33 4.64 0.30
C ALA A 47 14.26 4.86 -0.79
N LEU A 48 13.02 4.45 -0.49
CA LEU A 48 11.90 4.55 -1.42
C LEU A 48 11.47 6.00 -1.66
N TYR A 49 11.60 6.89 -0.67
CA TYR A 49 11.24 8.30 -0.84
C TYR A 49 12.02 8.98 -1.95
N TYR A 50 13.34 8.81 -2.01
CA TYR A 50 14.14 9.40 -3.09
C TYR A 50 13.84 8.78 -4.46
N GLU A 51 13.63 7.46 -4.52
CA GLU A 51 13.21 6.82 -5.78
C GLU A 51 11.84 7.35 -6.24
N PHE A 52 10.92 7.56 -5.31
CA PHE A 52 9.58 8.03 -5.60
C PHE A 52 9.55 9.49 -6.02
N THR A 53 10.21 10.39 -5.29
CA THR A 53 10.21 11.82 -5.66
C THR A 53 11.04 12.11 -6.90
N ALA A 54 11.93 11.19 -7.31
CA ALA A 54 12.58 11.23 -8.62
C ALA A 54 11.62 10.96 -9.81
N LEU A 55 10.41 10.42 -9.57
CA LEU A 55 9.39 10.22 -10.61
C LEU A 55 8.71 11.51 -11.06
N LYS A 56 8.94 12.63 -10.36
CA LYS A 56 8.38 13.92 -10.76
C LYS A 56 8.84 14.30 -12.16
N THR A 57 7.93 14.88 -12.93
CA THR A 57 8.19 15.38 -14.29
C THR A 57 7.77 16.84 -14.39
N SER A 58 7.84 17.44 -15.58
CA SER A 58 7.25 18.77 -15.82
C SER A 58 5.72 18.78 -15.66
N THR A 59 5.07 17.62 -15.67
CA THR A 59 3.60 17.49 -15.63
C THR A 59 3.09 16.61 -14.49
N THR A 60 3.99 15.96 -13.74
CA THR A 60 3.65 15.05 -12.64
C THR A 60 4.30 15.52 -11.35
N GLN A 61 3.50 15.69 -10.31
CA GLN A 61 3.99 15.96 -8.95
C GLN A 61 4.05 14.69 -8.11
N THR A 62 4.96 14.66 -7.14
CA THR A 62 5.08 13.59 -6.16
C THR A 62 4.72 14.11 -4.77
N TRP A 63 3.64 13.60 -4.20
CA TRP A 63 3.10 13.95 -2.89
C TRP A 63 3.22 12.75 -1.95
N LEU A 64 3.01 12.97 -0.65
CA LEU A 64 2.90 11.90 0.34
C LEU A 64 1.46 11.86 0.90
N SER A 65 0.99 10.71 1.37
CA SER A 65 -0.23 10.60 2.16
C SER A 65 0.09 10.24 3.62
N ILE A 66 -0.67 10.83 4.56
CA ILE A 66 -0.54 10.57 5.99
C ILE A 66 -1.82 9.94 6.53
N GLY A 67 -1.68 8.82 7.22
CA GLY A 67 -2.78 8.12 7.88
C GLY A 67 -3.10 6.78 7.21
N GLY A 68 -4.28 6.69 6.60
CA GLY A 68 -4.84 5.48 6.03
C GLY A 68 -5.54 4.59 7.06
N TYR A 69 -6.33 3.64 6.55
CA TYR A 69 -7.17 2.76 7.37
C TYR A 69 -6.40 2.05 8.50
N GLY A 70 -5.18 1.54 8.25
CA GLY A 70 -4.41 0.84 9.28
C GLY A 70 -3.97 1.75 10.44
N PHE A 71 -3.80 3.05 10.21
CA PHE A 71 -3.29 3.98 11.23
C PHE A 71 -4.29 4.20 12.38
N SER A 72 -5.59 4.03 12.10
CA SER A 72 -6.69 4.15 13.06
C SER A 72 -7.17 2.81 13.62
N ASP A 73 -6.44 1.71 13.38
CA ASP A 73 -6.70 0.44 14.05
C ASP A 73 -6.37 0.51 15.55
N PRO A 74 -6.98 -0.36 16.38
CA PRO A 74 -6.67 -0.41 17.81
C PRO A 74 -5.16 -0.59 18.05
N GLY A 75 -4.56 0.35 18.76
CA GLY A 75 -3.11 0.38 18.98
C GLY A 75 -2.64 1.74 19.47
N ASN A 76 -1.32 1.95 19.42
CA ASN A 76 -0.68 3.19 19.93
C ASN A 76 -1.12 4.43 19.16
N THR A 77 -1.46 4.27 17.88
CA THR A 77 -1.85 5.39 17.00
C THR A 77 -3.34 5.69 17.03
N PHE A 78 -4.17 4.84 17.67
CA PHE A 78 -5.64 4.85 17.62
C PHE A 78 -6.29 6.24 17.78
N THR A 79 -5.81 7.05 18.73
CA THR A 79 -6.38 8.40 19.00
C THR A 79 -5.53 9.55 18.47
N THR A 80 -4.46 9.26 17.74
CA THR A 80 -3.40 10.25 17.42
C THR A 80 -3.94 11.42 16.62
N TRP A 81 -4.75 11.17 15.58
CA TRP A 81 -5.38 12.23 14.81
C TRP A 81 -6.23 13.16 15.67
N SER A 82 -7.16 12.60 16.47
CA SER A 82 -8.04 13.39 17.33
C SER A 82 -7.26 14.19 18.36
N VAL A 83 -6.23 13.59 18.99
CA VAL A 83 -5.39 14.25 20.00
C VAL A 83 -4.51 15.35 19.40
N LEU A 84 -3.97 15.14 18.19
CA LEU A 84 -3.19 16.13 17.44
C LEU A 84 -4.08 17.33 17.07
N CYS A 85 -5.22 17.08 16.44
CA CYS A 85 -6.10 18.12 15.95
C CYS A 85 -6.70 18.97 17.09
N ALA A 86 -6.88 18.39 18.28
CA ALA A 86 -7.50 19.07 19.42
C ALA A 86 -6.66 20.17 20.09
N ASP A 87 -5.37 20.29 19.79
CA ASP A 87 -4.48 21.24 20.44
C ASP A 87 -3.66 22.05 19.41
N GLN A 88 -3.72 23.38 19.51
CA GLN A 88 -3.04 24.28 18.56
C GLN A 88 -1.51 24.09 18.56
N GLY A 89 -0.91 23.80 19.71
CA GLY A 89 0.53 23.55 19.82
C GLY A 89 0.94 22.26 19.12
N ARG A 90 0.13 21.20 19.24
CA ARG A 90 0.35 19.93 18.53
C ARG A 90 0.17 20.08 17.03
N ARG A 91 -0.88 20.79 16.59
CA ARG A 91 -1.06 21.13 15.16
C ARG A 91 0.13 21.89 14.61
N ALA A 92 0.60 22.93 15.30
CA ALA A 92 1.77 23.71 14.88
C ALA A 92 3.04 22.85 14.79
N ARG A 93 3.24 21.92 15.74
CA ARG A 93 4.37 20.98 15.70
C ARG A 93 4.29 20.02 14.52
N PHE A 94 3.13 19.41 14.30
CA PHE A 94 2.88 18.55 13.14
C PHE A 94 3.14 19.29 11.83
N ILE A 95 2.57 20.49 11.66
CA ILE A 95 2.73 21.31 10.45
C ILE A 95 4.22 21.62 10.19
N SER A 96 4.96 22.01 11.23
CA SER A 96 6.40 22.29 11.13
C SER A 96 7.21 21.05 10.74
N SER A 97 6.93 19.92 11.39
CA SER A 97 7.56 18.63 11.10
C SER A 97 7.26 18.17 9.67
N LEU A 98 6.00 18.29 9.23
CA LEU A 98 5.55 17.95 7.88
C LEU A 98 6.25 18.80 6.80
N ILE A 99 6.37 20.11 7.01
CA ILE A 99 7.12 21.00 6.12
C ILE A 99 8.58 20.56 6.00
N ASN A 100 9.21 20.21 7.13
CA ASN A 100 10.59 19.73 7.15
C ASN A 100 10.72 18.39 6.41
N PHE A 101 9.80 17.46 6.64
CA PHE A 101 9.78 16.15 5.98
C PHE A 101 9.62 16.30 4.46
N MET A 102 8.61 17.04 4.00
CA MET A 102 8.39 17.28 2.57
C MET A 102 9.57 18.00 1.92
N THR A 103 10.17 18.97 2.61
CA THR A 103 11.36 19.68 2.09
C THR A 103 12.57 18.74 1.99
N ALA A 104 12.80 17.89 3.00
CA ALA A 104 13.95 16.99 3.04
C ALA A 104 13.89 15.91 1.94
N TRP A 105 12.70 15.39 1.66
CA TRP A 105 12.50 14.30 0.70
C TRP A 105 11.98 14.78 -0.66
N GLU A 106 11.88 16.09 -0.86
CA GLU A 106 11.43 16.76 -2.10
C GLU A 106 9.99 16.48 -2.54
N PHE A 107 9.08 16.22 -1.58
CA PHE A 107 7.64 16.14 -1.86
C PHE A 107 7.04 17.52 -2.16
N GLN A 108 6.04 17.56 -3.04
CA GLN A 108 5.40 18.79 -3.52
C GLN A 108 4.03 19.06 -2.88
N GLY A 109 3.54 18.14 -2.05
CA GLY A 109 2.29 18.28 -1.34
C GLY A 109 1.99 17.06 -0.46
N VAL A 110 0.86 17.15 0.24
CA VAL A 110 0.38 16.13 1.17
C VAL A 110 -1.08 15.83 0.93
N ASP A 111 -1.43 14.55 1.03
CA ASP A 111 -2.79 14.05 1.14
C ASP A 111 -3.05 13.67 2.61
N ILE A 112 -4.13 14.21 3.19
CA ILE A 112 -4.55 13.89 4.56
C ILE A 112 -5.61 12.79 4.49
N ASP A 113 -5.26 11.62 5.02
CA ASP A 113 -6.09 10.43 4.99
C ASP A 113 -6.44 9.96 6.41
N TRP A 114 -7.28 10.74 7.09
CA TRP A 114 -7.78 10.39 8.43
C TRP A 114 -9.06 9.55 8.32
N GLU A 115 -8.97 8.28 8.71
CA GLU A 115 -10.07 7.32 8.65
C GLU A 115 -10.61 6.84 10.03
N TYR A 116 -11.57 7.51 10.67
CA TYR A 116 -12.28 8.73 10.27
C TYR A 116 -12.48 9.66 11.48
N PRO A 117 -12.57 11.00 11.28
CA PRO A 117 -12.93 11.92 12.35
C PRO A 117 -14.28 11.55 12.96
N VAL A 118 -14.44 11.80 14.27
CA VAL A 118 -15.67 11.54 15.07
C VAL A 118 -16.01 10.06 15.29
N GLU A 119 -15.64 9.14 14.40
CA GLU A 119 -15.95 7.71 14.54
C GLU A 119 -15.24 7.11 15.76
N SER A 120 -16.00 6.80 16.81
CA SER A 120 -15.44 6.38 18.10
C SER A 120 -14.75 5.02 18.05
N ASN A 121 -15.20 4.12 17.16
CA ASN A 121 -14.52 2.83 16.93
C ASN A 121 -13.19 2.98 16.18
N ARG A 122 -12.87 4.21 15.74
CA ARG A 122 -11.65 4.59 15.01
C ARG A 122 -10.87 5.69 15.74
N GLY A 123 -11.16 5.85 17.04
CA GLY A 123 -10.47 6.77 17.95
C GLY A 123 -10.88 8.23 17.83
N GLY A 124 -11.96 8.51 17.09
CA GLY A 124 -12.53 9.84 16.92
C GLY A 124 -13.35 10.35 18.12
N ARG A 125 -13.58 11.66 18.14
CA ARG A 125 -14.35 12.41 19.13
C ARG A 125 -15.27 13.42 18.43
N PRO A 126 -16.43 13.79 19.02
CA PRO A 126 -17.38 14.73 18.39
C PRO A 126 -16.82 16.09 17.95
N ILE A 127 -15.73 16.54 18.58
CA ILE A 127 -15.09 17.82 18.27
C ILE A 127 -14.16 17.78 17.03
N ASP A 128 -13.91 16.59 16.49
CA ASP A 128 -12.92 16.35 15.45
C ASP A 128 -13.20 17.13 14.17
N THR A 129 -14.46 17.30 13.77
CA THR A 129 -14.83 18.09 12.57
C THR A 129 -14.27 19.52 12.64
N ALA A 130 -14.48 20.23 13.75
CA ALA A 130 -13.99 21.59 13.93
C ALA A 130 -12.45 21.64 14.06
N ASN A 131 -11.88 20.62 14.69
CA ASN A 131 -10.43 20.53 14.88
C ASN A 131 -9.68 20.20 13.59
N LEU A 132 -10.24 19.35 12.72
CA LEU A 132 -9.72 19.07 11.39
C LEU A 132 -9.74 20.35 10.54
N ASN A 133 -10.85 21.09 10.54
CA ASN A 133 -10.92 22.38 9.85
C ASN A 133 -9.81 23.34 10.32
N SER A 134 -9.57 23.41 11.64
CA SER A 134 -8.51 24.24 12.21
C SER A 134 -7.12 23.80 11.72
N LEU A 135 -6.86 22.49 11.69
CA LEU A 135 -5.61 21.94 11.16
C LEU A 135 -5.40 22.32 9.69
N ILE A 136 -6.40 22.11 8.84
CA ILE A 136 -6.28 22.35 7.40
C ILE A 136 -6.14 23.86 7.08
N GLN A 137 -6.85 24.72 7.83
CA GLN A 137 -6.68 26.17 7.73
C GLN A 137 -5.26 26.60 8.11
N GLU A 138 -4.72 26.07 9.22
CA GLU A 138 -3.35 26.36 9.67
C GLU A 138 -2.29 25.81 8.70
N MET A 139 -2.51 24.61 8.15
CA MET A 139 -1.66 24.03 7.11
C MET A 139 -1.61 24.94 5.88
N ARG A 140 -2.76 25.38 5.35
CA ARG A 140 -2.78 26.29 4.19
C ARG A 140 -2.06 27.60 4.48
N ALA A 141 -2.26 28.18 5.67
CA ALA A 141 -1.57 29.39 6.08
C ALA A 141 -0.04 29.21 6.12
N ALA A 142 0.44 28.06 6.60
CA ALA A 142 1.87 27.74 6.68
C ALA A 142 2.48 27.35 5.33
N PHE A 143 1.73 26.63 4.47
CA PHE A 143 2.22 26.12 3.19
C PHE A 143 2.21 27.19 2.11
N GLY A 144 1.27 28.15 2.19
CA GLY A 144 1.00 29.10 1.13
C GLY A 144 0.71 28.39 -0.19
N THR A 145 1.49 28.72 -1.21
CA THR A 145 1.45 28.07 -2.54
C THR A 145 2.61 27.11 -2.77
N LYS A 146 3.47 26.88 -1.77
CA LYS A 146 4.68 26.04 -1.93
C LYS A 146 4.34 24.55 -1.97
N PHE A 147 3.40 24.13 -1.13
CA PHE A 147 2.97 22.74 -1.02
C PHE A 147 1.46 22.64 -1.26
N GLY A 148 1.05 21.60 -2.00
CA GLY A 148 -0.35 21.27 -2.17
C GLY A 148 -0.93 20.50 -0.97
N ILE A 149 -2.25 20.56 -0.84
CA ILE A 149 -3.02 19.87 0.19
C ILE A 149 -4.21 19.18 -0.49
N SER A 150 -4.32 17.87 -0.31
CA SER A 150 -5.53 17.11 -0.60
C SER A 150 -6.03 16.39 0.64
N ILE A 151 -7.28 15.93 0.58
CA ILE A 151 -7.90 15.13 1.64
C ILE A 151 -8.57 13.94 0.97
N ALA A 152 -8.32 12.75 1.50
CA ALA A 152 -9.09 11.56 1.17
C ALA A 152 -10.46 11.64 1.85
N LEU A 153 -11.54 11.51 1.08
CA LEU A 153 -12.91 11.52 1.59
C LEU A 153 -13.54 10.13 1.53
N PRO A 154 -14.27 9.68 2.56
CA PRO A 154 -15.03 8.43 2.51
C PRO A 154 -16.33 8.60 1.74
N ALA A 155 -16.69 7.63 0.89
CA ALA A 155 -17.95 7.67 0.14
C ALA A 155 -19.20 7.36 0.98
N GLU A 156 -19.04 6.65 2.10
CA GLU A 156 -20.16 6.32 2.98
C GLU A 156 -20.65 7.53 3.77
N TYR A 157 -21.97 7.75 3.77
CA TYR A 157 -22.59 8.89 4.46
C TYR A 157 -22.26 8.92 5.96
N THR A 158 -22.21 7.75 6.60
CA THR A 158 -21.89 7.60 8.02
C THR A 158 -20.58 8.28 8.40
N TYR A 159 -19.59 8.31 7.49
CA TYR A 159 -18.30 8.92 7.72
C TYR A 159 -18.20 10.34 7.13
N ILE A 160 -18.68 10.56 5.91
CA ILE A 160 -18.51 11.86 5.23
C ILE A 160 -19.24 13.00 5.94
N GLN A 161 -20.32 12.70 6.67
CA GLN A 161 -21.05 13.69 7.48
C GLN A 161 -20.19 14.37 8.55
N HIS A 162 -19.03 13.78 8.89
CA HIS A 162 -18.08 14.32 9.86
C HIS A 162 -17.04 15.26 9.24
N PHE A 163 -17.07 15.47 7.92
CA PHE A 163 -16.22 16.40 7.21
C PHE A 163 -17.03 17.65 6.83
N ASP A 164 -16.63 18.82 7.31
CA ASP A 164 -17.16 20.10 6.84
C ASP A 164 -16.50 20.47 5.51
N VAL A 165 -16.90 19.74 4.46
CA VAL A 165 -16.32 19.84 3.12
C VAL A 165 -16.45 21.24 2.52
N ALA A 166 -17.45 22.03 2.91
CA ALA A 166 -17.61 23.41 2.47
C ALA A 166 -16.47 24.28 2.99
N SER A 167 -16.14 24.17 4.29
CA SER A 167 -15.00 24.86 4.90
C SER A 167 -13.67 24.34 4.37
N LEU A 168 -13.49 23.01 4.38
CA LEU A 168 -12.25 22.36 3.93
C LEU A 168 -11.91 22.73 2.47
N SER A 169 -12.91 22.79 1.59
CA SER A 169 -12.73 23.12 0.18
C SER A 169 -12.09 24.50 -0.05
N GLN A 170 -12.12 25.41 0.91
CA GLN A 170 -11.48 26.74 0.78
C GLN A 170 -9.96 26.68 0.96
N TYR A 171 -9.45 25.64 1.63
CA TYR A 171 -8.06 25.55 2.07
C TYR A 171 -7.28 24.41 1.41
N ILE A 172 -7.93 23.56 0.62
CA ILE A 172 -7.29 22.46 -0.10
C ILE A 172 -7.31 22.69 -1.62
N ASP A 173 -6.46 21.95 -2.33
CA ASP A 173 -6.40 21.94 -3.79
C ASP A 173 -7.51 21.06 -4.37
N PHE A 174 -7.65 19.82 -3.89
CA PHE A 174 -8.68 18.87 -4.30
C PHE A 174 -8.95 17.79 -3.24
N PHE A 175 -10.08 17.12 -3.36
CA PHE A 175 -10.46 15.92 -2.62
C PHE A 175 -10.20 14.68 -3.46
N ASN A 176 -9.65 13.65 -2.82
CA ASN A 176 -9.55 12.30 -3.37
C ASN A 176 -10.70 11.48 -2.78
N PHE A 177 -11.78 11.32 -3.53
CA PHE A 177 -12.99 10.71 -3.02
C PHE A 177 -12.92 9.19 -3.17
N MET A 178 -12.88 8.43 -2.08
CA MET A 178 -12.71 6.98 -2.06
C MET A 178 -14.01 6.27 -2.47
N THR A 179 -14.41 6.43 -3.73
CA THR A 179 -15.64 5.89 -4.33
C THR A 179 -15.45 4.46 -4.84
N TYR A 180 -14.70 3.68 -4.07
CA TYR A 180 -14.56 2.24 -4.17
C TYR A 180 -14.99 1.60 -2.85
N ASP A 181 -15.09 0.27 -2.80
CA ASP A 181 -15.55 -0.46 -1.61
C ASP A 181 -16.93 -0.06 -1.11
N LEU A 182 -17.79 0.41 -2.01
CA LEU A 182 -19.17 0.75 -1.68
C LEU A 182 -19.99 -0.50 -1.34
N HIS A 183 -19.59 -1.65 -1.91
CA HIS A 183 -20.11 -2.96 -1.56
C HIS A 183 -19.02 -4.03 -1.49
N GLY A 184 -19.22 -5.01 -0.61
CA GLY A 184 -18.21 -6.01 -0.29
C GLY A 184 -18.73 -7.23 0.49
N PRO A 185 -17.88 -8.25 0.72
CA PRO A 185 -18.25 -9.44 1.46
C PRO A 185 -18.51 -9.22 2.96
N TRP A 186 -18.24 -8.02 3.50
CA TRP A 186 -18.47 -7.68 4.91
C TRP A 186 -19.94 -7.31 5.22
N GLU A 187 -20.77 -7.04 4.21
CA GLU A 187 -22.14 -6.54 4.36
C GLU A 187 -23.19 -7.64 4.60
N VAL A 188 -22.78 -8.88 4.84
CA VAL A 188 -23.70 -10.03 4.99
C VAL A 188 -24.76 -9.78 6.06
N SER A 189 -24.40 -9.14 7.16
CA SER A 189 -25.31 -8.84 8.28
C SER A 189 -26.27 -7.69 7.99
N THR A 190 -25.96 -6.79 7.06
CA THR A 190 -26.72 -5.58 6.79
C THR A 190 -27.56 -5.67 5.52
N LEU A 191 -26.98 -6.21 4.44
CA LEU A 191 -27.59 -6.25 3.09
C LEU A 191 -27.80 -7.67 2.55
N GLY A 192 -27.42 -8.69 3.33
CA GLY A 192 -27.47 -10.10 2.93
C GLY A 192 -26.31 -10.52 2.01
N ALA A 193 -26.08 -11.82 1.89
CA ALA A 193 -25.00 -12.38 1.09
C ALA A 193 -25.33 -12.43 -0.41
N THR A 194 -25.58 -11.27 -1.01
CA THR A 194 -25.94 -11.10 -2.43
C THR A 194 -24.87 -10.30 -3.16
N LEU A 195 -24.46 -10.74 -4.36
CA LEU A 195 -23.50 -10.03 -5.19
C LEU A 195 -24.02 -8.66 -5.60
N ARG A 196 -23.17 -7.64 -5.43
CA ARG A 196 -23.41 -6.24 -5.81
C ARG A 196 -22.22 -5.72 -6.59
N ALA A 197 -22.46 -4.68 -7.38
CA ALA A 197 -21.37 -3.92 -7.96
C ALA A 197 -20.62 -3.23 -6.83
N SER A 198 -19.31 -3.45 -6.72
CA SER A 198 -18.53 -2.88 -5.62
C SER A 198 -18.40 -1.36 -5.68
N SER A 199 -18.63 -0.77 -6.87
CA SER A 199 -18.43 0.67 -7.13
C SER A 199 -19.25 1.10 -8.36
N SER A 200 -20.57 0.88 -8.32
CA SER A 200 -21.42 1.24 -9.46
C SER A 200 -21.48 2.76 -9.66
N VAL A 201 -21.61 3.22 -10.90
CA VAL A 201 -21.75 4.66 -11.18
C VAL A 201 -22.96 5.30 -10.48
N ALA A 202 -24.02 4.53 -10.23
CA ALA A 202 -25.19 5.01 -9.48
C ALA A 202 -24.89 5.24 -8.00
N ASP A 203 -24.12 4.34 -7.38
CA ASP A 203 -23.68 4.48 -5.98
C ASP A 203 -22.69 5.64 -5.85
N ILE A 204 -21.75 5.77 -6.80
CA ILE A 204 -20.83 6.92 -6.87
C ILE A 204 -21.61 8.23 -7.00
N GLY A 205 -22.61 8.28 -7.89
CA GLY A 205 -23.49 9.45 -8.03
C GLY A 205 -24.25 9.80 -6.76
N SER A 206 -24.68 8.79 -5.99
CA SER A 206 -25.34 8.99 -4.70
C SER A 206 -24.37 9.49 -3.63
N ALA A 207 -23.13 8.99 -3.61
CA ALA A 207 -22.08 9.42 -2.70
C ALA A 207 -21.66 10.88 -2.93
N LEU A 208 -21.82 11.42 -4.15
CA LEU A 208 -21.54 12.83 -4.45
C LEU A 208 -22.60 13.80 -3.90
N LEU A 209 -23.81 13.33 -3.54
CA LEU A 209 -24.91 14.20 -3.10
C LEU A 209 -24.52 15.14 -1.94
N PRO A 210 -23.88 14.69 -0.84
CA PRO A 210 -23.48 15.57 0.25
C PRO A 210 -22.53 16.68 -0.19
N LEU A 211 -21.64 16.42 -1.15
CA LEU A 211 -20.69 17.41 -1.68
C LEU A 211 -21.42 18.50 -2.47
N TRP A 212 -22.44 18.14 -3.26
CA TRP A 212 -23.27 19.09 -3.98
C TRP A 212 -24.14 19.93 -3.04
N TYR A 213 -24.76 19.32 -2.02
CA TYR A 213 -25.53 20.07 -1.00
C TYR A 213 -24.65 21.04 -0.22
N ALA A 214 -23.37 20.74 -0.05
CA ALA A 214 -22.37 21.61 0.55
C ALA A 214 -21.76 22.66 -0.43
N ASN A 215 -22.22 22.70 -1.68
CA ASN A 215 -21.70 23.58 -2.75
C ASN A 215 -20.19 23.44 -3.00
N VAL A 216 -19.64 22.23 -2.87
CA VAL A 216 -18.26 21.95 -3.26
C VAL A 216 -18.14 22.05 -4.78
N SER A 217 -17.14 22.78 -5.28
CA SER A 217 -16.88 22.87 -6.72
C SER A 217 -16.59 21.48 -7.29
N PRO A 218 -17.32 21.02 -8.33
CA PRO A 218 -17.07 19.73 -8.97
C PRO A 218 -15.60 19.53 -9.37
N SER A 219 -14.95 20.59 -9.87
CA SER A 219 -13.54 20.58 -10.29
C SER A 219 -12.53 20.29 -9.19
N LYS A 220 -12.95 20.28 -7.91
CA LYS A 220 -12.11 19.90 -6.76
C LYS A 220 -12.27 18.43 -6.37
N ILE A 221 -13.10 17.66 -7.05
CA ILE A 221 -13.43 16.28 -6.65
C ILE A 221 -12.81 15.31 -7.66
N ASN A 222 -11.90 14.46 -7.20
CA ASN A 222 -11.40 13.33 -7.97
C ASN A 222 -12.09 12.06 -7.47
N ILE A 223 -12.81 11.33 -8.34
CA ILE A 223 -13.46 10.08 -7.93
C ILE A 223 -12.47 8.92 -7.94
N GLY A 224 -12.62 8.04 -6.94
CA GLY A 224 -11.78 6.89 -6.71
C GLY A 224 -12.10 5.73 -7.65
N ILE A 225 -11.05 5.14 -8.21
CA ILE A 225 -11.08 3.89 -8.97
C ILE A 225 -10.15 2.89 -8.28
N SER A 226 -10.70 1.74 -7.90
CA SER A 226 -9.92 0.63 -7.37
C SER A 226 -9.14 -0.07 -8.48
N MET A 227 -7.82 -0.14 -8.34
CA MET A 227 -6.93 -0.97 -9.17
C MET A 227 -6.94 -2.44 -8.75
N TYR A 228 -8.07 -2.90 -8.22
CA TYR A 228 -8.36 -4.26 -7.81
C TYR A 228 -9.86 -4.53 -7.98
N GLY A 229 -10.24 -5.80 -7.96
CA GLY A 229 -11.62 -6.25 -7.90
C GLY A 229 -12.01 -6.78 -6.54
N ARG A 230 -13.31 -6.72 -6.23
CA ARG A 230 -13.92 -7.41 -5.09
C ARG A 230 -14.38 -8.80 -5.53
N SER A 231 -13.95 -9.83 -4.80
CA SER A 231 -14.18 -11.23 -5.13
C SER A 231 -15.01 -11.96 -4.08
N TYR A 232 -15.73 -13.00 -4.53
CA TYR A 232 -16.71 -13.74 -3.76
C TYR A 232 -16.67 -15.24 -4.10
N THR A 233 -16.95 -16.10 -3.13
CA THR A 233 -17.25 -17.52 -3.36
C THR A 233 -18.76 -17.69 -3.55
N LEU A 234 -19.18 -18.07 -4.75
CA LEU A 234 -20.58 -18.27 -5.12
C LEU A 234 -21.22 -19.40 -4.30
N GLN A 235 -22.51 -19.24 -3.96
CA GLN A 235 -23.30 -20.34 -3.38
C GLN A 235 -23.66 -21.39 -4.44
N ASP A 236 -24.05 -20.94 -5.63
CA ASP A 236 -24.27 -21.78 -6.80
C ASP A 236 -23.36 -21.29 -7.93
N PRO A 237 -22.38 -22.10 -8.39
CA PRO A 237 -21.50 -21.74 -9.51
C PRO A 237 -22.23 -21.40 -10.81
N ASN A 238 -23.49 -21.86 -10.98
CA ASN A 238 -24.31 -21.55 -12.15
C ASN A 238 -25.00 -20.17 -12.05
N CYS A 239 -24.99 -19.55 -10.88
CA CYS A 239 -25.48 -18.19 -10.66
C CYS A 239 -24.29 -17.24 -10.49
N ALA A 240 -23.82 -16.65 -11.58
CA ALA A 240 -22.61 -15.82 -11.65
C ALA A 240 -22.88 -14.40 -12.16
N GLU A 241 -23.89 -13.74 -11.60
CA GLU A 241 -24.28 -12.37 -11.92
C GLU A 241 -24.70 -11.58 -10.68
N LEU A 242 -24.82 -10.26 -10.82
CA LEU A 242 -25.34 -9.41 -9.75
C LEU A 242 -26.71 -9.92 -9.29
N GLY A 243 -26.93 -9.95 -7.97
CA GLY A 243 -28.12 -10.55 -7.38
C GLY A 243 -27.99 -12.03 -6.99
N CYS A 244 -26.97 -12.74 -7.47
CA CYS A 244 -26.69 -14.10 -7.03
C CYS A 244 -26.16 -14.17 -5.59
N ALA A 245 -26.40 -15.30 -4.91
CA ALA A 245 -25.94 -15.50 -3.55
C ALA A 245 -24.47 -15.93 -3.47
N TYR A 246 -23.76 -15.46 -2.45
CA TYR A 246 -22.40 -15.89 -2.11
C TYR A 246 -22.34 -16.47 -0.70
N THR A 247 -21.28 -17.20 -0.39
CA THR A 247 -21.08 -17.85 0.92
C THR A 247 -20.00 -17.18 1.76
N ARG A 248 -19.00 -16.58 1.12
CA ARG A 248 -17.89 -15.88 1.76
C ARG A 248 -17.15 -14.99 0.75
N ALA A 249 -16.20 -14.20 1.24
CA ALA A 249 -15.19 -13.55 0.42
C ALA A 249 -14.52 -14.55 -0.54
N GLY A 250 -14.12 -14.06 -1.71
CA GLY A 250 -13.39 -14.86 -2.69
C GLY A 250 -12.06 -15.34 -2.12
N ASN A 251 -11.53 -16.42 -2.69
CA ASN A 251 -10.23 -16.94 -2.31
C ASN A 251 -9.15 -15.85 -2.53
N PRO A 252 -8.12 -15.78 -1.66
CA PRO A 252 -7.05 -14.81 -1.80
C PRO A 252 -6.29 -15.02 -3.12
N GLY A 253 -5.89 -13.92 -3.76
CA GLY A 253 -4.99 -13.95 -4.90
C GLY A 253 -3.58 -14.41 -4.52
N SER A 254 -2.80 -14.89 -5.49
CA SER A 254 -1.47 -15.46 -5.24
C SER A 254 -0.43 -14.45 -4.75
N CYS A 255 -0.57 -13.17 -5.11
CA CYS A 255 0.39 -12.11 -4.75
C CYS A 255 -0.14 -11.18 -3.68
N THR A 256 -1.40 -10.77 -3.78
CA THR A 256 -2.04 -9.89 -2.79
C THR A 256 -2.33 -10.63 -1.49
N ASP A 257 -2.68 -11.91 -1.57
CA ASP A 257 -2.94 -12.79 -0.43
C ASP A 257 -4.04 -12.28 0.53
N VAL A 258 -5.00 -11.52 0.00
CA VAL A 258 -6.13 -10.99 0.78
C VAL A 258 -7.44 -11.59 0.30
N PRO A 259 -8.19 -12.33 1.15
CA PRO A 259 -9.50 -12.85 0.79
C PRO A 259 -10.45 -11.72 0.35
N GLY A 260 -11.18 -11.95 -0.74
CA GLY A 260 -12.13 -10.99 -1.29
C GLY A 260 -11.51 -9.86 -2.12
N ILE A 261 -10.21 -9.87 -2.36
CA ILE A 261 -9.50 -8.91 -3.21
C ILE A 261 -8.69 -9.66 -4.26
N LEU A 262 -8.74 -9.19 -5.51
CA LEU A 262 -7.78 -9.55 -6.55
C LEU A 262 -7.27 -8.28 -7.20
N SER A 263 -5.94 -8.09 -7.24
CA SER A 263 -5.34 -7.01 -8.03
C SER A 263 -5.72 -7.13 -9.52
N LEU A 264 -5.72 -6.03 -10.27
CA LEU A 264 -5.98 -6.10 -11.71
C LEU A 264 -4.93 -6.94 -12.45
N TRP A 265 -3.70 -7.03 -11.93
CA TRP A 265 -2.70 -7.98 -12.46
C TRP A 265 -3.10 -9.45 -12.20
N GLU A 266 -3.56 -9.80 -11.01
CA GLU A 266 -4.04 -11.17 -10.72
C GLU A 266 -5.25 -11.53 -11.57
N ILE A 267 -6.17 -10.59 -11.79
CA ILE A 267 -7.31 -10.76 -12.69
C ILE A 267 -6.83 -11.00 -14.13
N ALA A 268 -5.86 -10.22 -14.63
CA ALA A 268 -5.29 -10.40 -15.95
C ALA A 268 -4.61 -11.77 -16.13
N LEU A 269 -3.88 -12.25 -15.12
CA LEU A 269 -3.30 -13.59 -15.12
C LEU A 269 -4.36 -14.68 -15.14
N LEU A 270 -5.37 -14.60 -14.27
CA LEU A 270 -6.46 -15.58 -14.24
C LEU A 270 -7.17 -15.66 -15.60
N ARG A 271 -7.37 -14.51 -16.25
CA ARG A 271 -7.95 -14.47 -17.61
C ARG A 271 -7.07 -15.16 -18.63
N GLN A 272 -5.76 -14.98 -18.56
CA GLN A 272 -4.81 -15.63 -19.47
C GLN A 272 -4.71 -17.14 -19.20
N ASP A 273 -4.49 -17.54 -17.94
CA ASP A 273 -4.20 -18.93 -17.56
C ASP A 273 -5.39 -19.86 -17.77
N LYS A 274 -6.62 -19.34 -17.61
CA LYS A 274 -7.86 -20.09 -17.75
C LYS A 274 -8.64 -19.78 -19.03
N ASP A 275 -8.09 -18.96 -19.91
CA ASP A 275 -8.76 -18.49 -21.14
C ASP A 275 -10.16 -17.90 -20.87
N LEU A 276 -10.23 -16.97 -19.90
CA LEU A 276 -11.49 -16.38 -19.43
C LEU A 276 -11.73 -14.99 -20.04
N GLY A 277 -12.95 -14.79 -20.53
CA GLY A 277 -13.50 -13.47 -20.82
C GLY A 277 -14.06 -12.78 -19.57
N SER A 278 -14.26 -11.47 -19.68
CA SER A 278 -15.06 -10.67 -18.76
C SER A 278 -16.31 -10.15 -19.47
N LYS A 279 -17.35 -9.85 -18.69
CA LYS A 279 -18.61 -9.26 -19.17
C LYS A 279 -18.70 -7.82 -18.67
N PHE A 280 -18.78 -6.88 -19.59
CA PHE A 280 -19.10 -5.49 -19.29
C PHE A 280 -20.58 -5.35 -18.90
N LEU A 281 -20.84 -4.61 -17.82
CA LEU A 281 -22.17 -4.31 -17.31
C LEU A 281 -22.45 -2.81 -17.50
N PRO A 282 -23.20 -2.42 -18.55
CA PRO A 282 -23.37 -1.02 -18.92
C PRO A 282 -24.10 -0.18 -17.86
N ASP A 283 -25.03 -0.77 -17.12
CA ASP A 283 -25.85 -0.03 -16.14
C ASP A 283 -25.06 0.38 -14.88
N VAL A 284 -23.98 -0.36 -14.56
CA VAL A 284 -23.13 -0.09 -13.38
C VAL A 284 -21.73 0.41 -13.75
N LEU A 285 -21.38 0.37 -15.03
CA LEU A 285 -20.05 0.69 -15.56
C LEU A 285 -18.93 -0.10 -14.89
N MET A 286 -19.08 -1.42 -14.80
CA MET A 286 -18.07 -2.33 -14.26
C MET A 286 -17.96 -3.58 -15.13
N GLU A 287 -16.87 -4.34 -14.97
CA GLU A 287 -16.72 -5.67 -15.56
C GLU A 287 -16.84 -6.75 -14.47
N GLN A 288 -17.41 -7.88 -14.87
CA GLN A 288 -17.43 -9.08 -14.03
C GLN A 288 -16.83 -10.27 -14.75
N MET A 289 -16.30 -11.22 -13.98
CA MET A 289 -15.96 -12.56 -14.47
C MET A 289 -16.20 -13.60 -13.38
N SER A 290 -16.38 -14.85 -13.78
CA SER A 290 -16.47 -15.99 -12.88
C SER A 290 -15.57 -17.12 -13.34
N TYR A 291 -15.16 -17.97 -12.40
CA TYR A 291 -14.32 -19.13 -12.63
C TYR A 291 -14.47 -20.13 -11.49
N ASP A 292 -14.53 -21.42 -11.79
CA ASP A 292 -14.86 -22.47 -10.81
C ASP A 292 -16.14 -22.11 -10.03
N ASN A 293 -16.04 -21.83 -8.73
CA ASN A 293 -17.12 -21.29 -7.89
C ASN A 293 -16.82 -19.86 -7.37
N GLN A 294 -15.97 -19.11 -8.07
CA GLN A 294 -15.54 -17.77 -7.72
C GLN A 294 -16.14 -16.74 -8.67
N TYR A 295 -16.33 -15.53 -8.16
CA TYR A 295 -16.79 -14.36 -8.89
C TYR A 295 -15.93 -13.16 -8.52
N VAL A 296 -15.62 -12.29 -9.49
CA VAL A 296 -14.97 -11.00 -9.23
C VAL A 296 -15.61 -9.92 -10.09
N ILE A 297 -15.85 -8.76 -9.47
CA ILE A 297 -16.28 -7.52 -10.13
C ILE A 297 -15.20 -6.46 -9.95
N PHE A 298 -14.87 -5.75 -11.02
CA PHE A 298 -13.69 -4.89 -11.08
C PHE A 298 -13.84 -3.80 -12.14
N ASP A 299 -12.95 -2.80 -12.07
CA ASP A 299 -12.75 -1.83 -13.14
C ASP A 299 -11.67 -2.32 -14.13
N ALA A 300 -11.92 -2.14 -15.43
CA ALA A 300 -10.98 -2.41 -16.51
C ALA A 300 -10.79 -1.15 -17.35
N SER A 301 -9.85 -1.13 -18.29
CA SER A 301 -9.59 0.05 -19.14
C SER A 301 -10.86 0.64 -19.75
N LEU A 302 -11.77 -0.21 -20.24
CA LEU A 302 -13.07 0.24 -20.77
C LEU A 302 -13.93 0.95 -19.72
N THR A 303 -14.04 0.41 -18.51
CA THR A 303 -14.91 1.00 -17.47
C THR A 303 -14.30 2.25 -16.90
N VAL A 304 -12.96 2.32 -16.78
CA VAL A 304 -12.23 3.54 -16.41
C VAL A 304 -12.49 4.65 -17.43
N ASP A 305 -12.38 4.36 -18.72
CA ASP A 305 -12.70 5.35 -19.77
C ASP A 305 -14.16 5.82 -19.70
N LYS A 306 -15.09 4.91 -19.40
CA LYS A 306 -16.52 5.24 -19.26
C LYS A 306 -16.82 6.05 -18.00
N LYS A 307 -16.16 5.74 -16.88
CA LYS A 307 -16.28 6.51 -15.63
C LYS A 307 -15.63 7.88 -15.78
N LEU A 308 -14.52 8.01 -16.52
CA LEU A 308 -13.93 9.29 -16.87
C LEU A 308 -14.89 10.14 -17.70
N GLN A 309 -15.49 9.57 -18.76
CA GLN A 309 -16.51 10.27 -19.58
C GLN A 309 -17.72 10.72 -18.74
N TRP A 310 -18.15 9.89 -17.79
CA TRP A 310 -19.23 10.24 -16.87
C TRP A 310 -18.82 11.37 -15.91
N ALA A 311 -17.61 11.31 -15.36
CA ALA A 311 -17.04 12.33 -14.49
C ALA A 311 -16.87 13.68 -15.20
N ASP A 312 -16.40 13.67 -16.46
CA ASP A 312 -16.30 14.85 -17.32
C ASP A 312 -17.68 15.49 -17.54
N GLY A 313 -18.73 14.67 -17.75
CA GLY A 313 -20.11 15.14 -17.87
C GLY A 313 -20.65 15.87 -16.63
N LEU A 314 -20.02 15.64 -15.47
CA LEU A 314 -20.31 16.31 -14.20
C LEU A 314 -19.30 17.42 -13.86
N CYS A 315 -18.35 17.70 -14.75
CA CYS A 315 -17.25 18.65 -14.54
C CYS A 315 -16.38 18.34 -13.31
N LEU A 316 -16.22 17.05 -12.98
CA LEU A 316 -15.37 16.62 -11.86
C LEU A 316 -13.89 16.93 -12.15
N GLY A 317 -13.07 16.98 -11.09
CA GLY A 317 -11.64 17.31 -11.19
C GLY A 317 -10.79 16.23 -11.85
N GLY A 318 -11.23 14.97 -11.80
CA GLY A 318 -10.55 13.85 -12.41
C GLY A 318 -10.80 12.53 -11.68
N LEU A 319 -9.81 11.63 -11.76
CA LEU A 319 -9.81 10.32 -11.12
C LEU A 319 -8.64 10.22 -10.13
N VAL A 320 -8.82 9.45 -9.06
CA VAL A 320 -7.74 8.97 -8.18
C VAL A 320 -7.73 7.44 -8.18
N TYR A 321 -6.56 6.84 -8.24
CA TYR A 321 -6.41 5.38 -8.37
C TYR A 321 -5.84 4.76 -7.09
N TRP A 322 -6.53 3.78 -6.52
CA TRP A 322 -6.06 3.01 -5.37
C TRP A 322 -5.73 1.57 -5.74
N GLY A 323 -4.47 1.13 -5.79
CA GLY A 323 -3.23 1.89 -5.91
C GLY A 323 -2.47 1.44 -7.16
N VAL A 324 -1.55 2.26 -7.66
CA VAL A 324 -0.82 2.02 -8.93
C VAL A 324 -0.13 0.65 -8.94
N ASP A 325 0.34 0.19 -7.80
CA ASP A 325 1.02 -1.09 -7.63
C ASP A 325 0.10 -2.32 -7.80
N LEU A 326 -1.22 -2.16 -7.79
CA LEU A 326 -2.18 -3.26 -8.03
C LEU A 326 -2.47 -3.49 -9.53
N TYR A 327 -1.88 -2.68 -10.41
CA TYR A 327 -2.04 -2.80 -11.86
C TYR A 327 -0.69 -2.79 -12.57
N SER A 328 -0.62 -3.54 -13.68
CA SER A 328 0.66 -3.88 -14.29
C SER A 328 1.02 -3.15 -15.57
N SER A 329 0.06 -2.41 -16.11
CA SER A 329 0.20 -1.64 -17.35
C SER A 329 1.17 -0.46 -17.24
N TRP A 330 1.33 0.11 -16.04
CA TRP A 330 2.15 1.30 -15.79
C TRP A 330 3.66 1.00 -15.70
N GLY A 331 4.14 0.06 -16.53
CA GLY A 331 5.54 -0.36 -16.58
C GLY A 331 5.90 -1.56 -15.73
N SER A 332 4.94 -2.28 -15.13
CA SER A 332 5.31 -3.44 -14.33
C SER A 332 5.62 -4.66 -15.20
N GLY A 333 6.85 -5.13 -15.08
CA GLY A 333 7.34 -6.35 -15.69
C GLY A 333 6.41 -7.54 -15.47
N ARG A 334 6.35 -8.36 -16.52
CA ARG A 334 5.53 -9.55 -16.73
C ARG A 334 5.99 -10.76 -15.89
N THR A 335 6.38 -10.57 -14.64
CA THR A 335 7.14 -11.60 -13.93
C THR A 335 6.31 -12.24 -12.84
N VAL A 336 5.59 -13.31 -13.21
CA VAL A 336 5.07 -14.27 -12.23
C VAL A 336 6.28 -14.97 -11.63
N ILE A 337 6.72 -14.54 -10.45
CA ILE A 337 7.86 -15.15 -9.75
C ILE A 337 7.37 -16.43 -9.07
N THR A 338 7.85 -17.58 -9.53
CA THR A 338 7.52 -18.92 -8.98
C THR A 338 8.68 -19.49 -8.16
N ASP A 339 8.46 -20.47 -7.29
CA ASP A 339 9.57 -21.10 -6.58
C ASP A 339 10.47 -21.87 -7.53
N SER A 340 11.77 -21.60 -7.45
CA SER A 340 12.80 -22.27 -8.25
C SER A 340 12.75 -23.79 -8.04
N GLN A 341 12.59 -24.55 -9.12
CA GLN A 341 12.61 -26.02 -9.09
C GLN A 341 13.97 -26.59 -9.50
N ASP A 342 14.82 -25.77 -10.12
CA ASP A 342 16.09 -26.15 -10.74
C ASP A 342 17.26 -25.31 -10.24
N THR A 343 17.09 -24.60 -9.13
CA THR A 343 18.06 -23.65 -8.54
C THR A 343 18.40 -22.45 -9.42
N THR A 344 17.64 -22.18 -10.48
CA THR A 344 17.73 -20.92 -11.23
C THR A 344 16.77 -19.88 -10.67
N CYS A 345 17.15 -18.61 -10.73
CA CYS A 345 16.39 -17.50 -10.17
C CYS A 345 16.58 -16.23 -10.99
N GLY A 346 15.82 -15.20 -10.65
CA GLY A 346 15.95 -13.89 -11.27
C GLY A 346 14.90 -13.64 -12.34
N LEU A 347 14.89 -12.41 -12.83
CA LEU A 347 13.89 -11.90 -13.76
C LEU A 347 13.77 -12.74 -15.03
N ALA A 348 14.90 -13.17 -15.60
CA ALA A 348 14.95 -13.97 -16.83
C ALA A 348 14.31 -15.36 -16.69
N LYS A 349 14.24 -15.88 -15.46
CA LYS A 349 13.66 -17.19 -15.14
C LYS A 349 12.29 -17.10 -14.51
N SER A 350 11.91 -15.91 -14.05
CA SER A 350 10.66 -15.69 -13.31
C SER A 350 10.56 -16.64 -12.11
N THR A 351 11.69 -16.85 -11.41
CA THR A 351 11.78 -17.77 -10.28
C THR A 351 12.51 -17.17 -9.07
N THR A 352 12.11 -17.55 -7.87
CA THR A 352 12.69 -17.12 -6.58
C THR A 352 13.31 -18.29 -5.81
N CYS A 353 14.30 -17.97 -4.98
CA CYS A 353 14.97 -18.91 -4.09
C CYS A 353 14.40 -18.89 -2.65
N MET A 354 13.46 -18.00 -2.35
CA MET A 354 13.03 -17.71 -0.97
C MET A 354 12.50 -18.92 -0.20
N ASN A 355 11.90 -19.89 -0.91
CA ASN A 355 11.33 -21.11 -0.35
C ASN A 355 12.23 -22.35 -0.52
N LEU A 356 13.48 -22.19 -0.95
CA LEU A 356 14.47 -23.27 -0.98
C LEU A 356 15.11 -23.52 0.40
N ALA A 357 15.92 -24.58 0.47
CA ALA A 357 16.70 -24.92 1.64
C ALA A 357 17.51 -23.71 2.15
N PRO A 358 17.77 -23.59 3.48
CA PRO A 358 18.41 -22.42 4.07
C PRO A 358 19.74 -21.98 3.41
N ASN A 359 20.51 -22.94 2.88
CA ASN A 359 21.78 -22.71 2.19
C ASN A 359 21.61 -22.34 0.70
N GLN A 360 20.40 -22.06 0.22
CA GLN A 360 20.08 -21.76 -1.17
C GLN A 360 19.18 -20.54 -1.35
N LYS A 361 18.88 -19.80 -0.27
CA LYS A 361 17.86 -18.74 -0.30
C LYS A 361 18.25 -17.46 -1.04
N CYS A 362 19.51 -17.29 -1.43
CA CYS A 362 19.99 -16.07 -2.08
C CYS A 362 20.03 -16.23 -3.61
N CYS A 363 19.62 -15.20 -4.34
CA CYS A 363 19.70 -15.20 -5.80
C CYS A 363 20.89 -14.36 -6.27
N SER A 364 21.90 -14.99 -6.88
CA SER A 364 23.10 -14.30 -7.38
C SER A 364 22.81 -13.42 -8.61
N LYS A 365 23.73 -12.50 -8.94
CA LYS A 365 23.69 -11.72 -10.19
C LYS A 365 23.63 -12.58 -11.46
N SER A 366 24.11 -13.82 -11.37
CA SER A 366 24.14 -14.77 -12.49
C SER A 366 22.84 -15.57 -12.63
N GLY A 367 21.85 -15.35 -11.76
CA GLY A 367 20.54 -16.01 -11.84
C GLY A 367 20.52 -17.43 -11.27
N PHE A 368 21.32 -17.70 -10.25
CA PHE A 368 21.35 -18.99 -9.54
C PHE A 368 21.13 -18.81 -8.04
N CYS A 369 20.43 -19.78 -7.45
CA CYS A 369 20.16 -19.91 -6.03
C CYS A 369 21.37 -20.48 -5.30
N GLY A 370 21.72 -19.88 -4.16
CA GLY A 370 22.84 -20.34 -3.34
C GLY A 370 22.87 -19.64 -2.00
N GLY A 371 23.85 -20.01 -1.17
CA GLY A 371 24.03 -19.47 0.17
C GLY A 371 25.46 -19.00 0.40
N THR A 372 26.21 -18.65 -0.64
CA THR A 372 27.58 -18.13 -0.49
C THR A 372 27.57 -16.60 -0.56
N PRO A 373 28.63 -15.93 -0.07
CA PRO A 373 28.85 -14.49 -0.30
C PRO A 373 28.61 -14.03 -1.75
N ALA A 374 29.04 -14.82 -2.73
CA ALA A 374 28.82 -14.51 -4.15
C ALA A 374 27.34 -14.50 -4.58
N HIS A 375 26.46 -15.15 -3.81
CA HIS A 375 25.02 -15.21 -4.05
C HIS A 375 24.23 -14.23 -3.19
N CYS A 376 24.65 -14.03 -1.94
CA CYS A 376 23.89 -13.31 -0.93
C CYS A 376 24.29 -11.84 -0.79
N GLU A 377 25.52 -11.45 -1.16
CA GLU A 377 25.97 -10.07 -0.95
C GLU A 377 25.36 -9.12 -1.97
N ALA A 378 24.75 -8.04 -1.47
CA ALA A 378 24.33 -6.93 -2.31
C ALA A 378 25.49 -6.37 -3.16
N ALA A 379 26.70 -6.29 -2.60
CA ALA A 379 27.91 -5.86 -3.30
C ALA A 379 28.30 -6.79 -4.48
N ASN A 380 27.96 -8.08 -4.40
CA ASN A 380 28.18 -9.04 -5.48
C ASN A 380 26.98 -9.15 -6.45
N GLY A 381 25.98 -8.29 -6.30
CA GLY A 381 24.80 -8.24 -7.15
C GLY A 381 23.75 -9.29 -6.80
N CYS A 382 23.60 -9.64 -5.53
CA CYS A 382 22.43 -10.40 -5.08
C CYS A 382 21.13 -9.68 -5.50
N GLN A 383 20.15 -10.43 -6.00
CA GLN A 383 18.88 -9.93 -6.51
C GLN A 383 17.77 -10.02 -5.43
N PRO A 384 17.44 -8.94 -4.71
CA PRO A 384 16.54 -8.99 -3.54
C PRO A 384 15.08 -9.32 -3.89
N ALA A 385 14.69 -9.12 -5.15
CA ALA A 385 13.37 -9.52 -5.65
C ALA A 385 13.22 -11.04 -5.83
N PHE A 386 14.33 -11.81 -5.84
CA PHE A 386 14.33 -13.25 -6.18
C PHE A 386 15.07 -14.11 -5.15
N GLY A 387 15.56 -13.53 -4.05
CA GLY A 387 16.23 -14.25 -2.96
C GLY A 387 16.60 -13.32 -1.80
N MET A 388 17.04 -13.91 -0.69
CA MET A 388 17.47 -13.19 0.49
C MET A 388 18.85 -12.58 0.27
N CYS A 389 18.92 -11.24 0.22
CA CYS A 389 20.19 -10.52 0.10
C CYS A 389 20.60 -9.94 1.44
N VAL A 390 21.88 -10.09 1.76
CA VAL A 390 22.49 -9.48 2.94
C VAL A 390 23.15 -8.16 2.55
N ALA A 391 22.83 -7.11 3.29
CA ALA A 391 23.56 -5.86 3.25
C ALA A 391 24.90 -6.10 3.94
N ASN A 392 25.92 -6.42 3.15
CA ASN A 392 27.34 -6.50 3.54
C ASN A 392 27.58 -7.40 4.78
N PRO A 393 27.75 -8.74 4.61
CA PRO A 393 28.03 -9.61 5.74
C PRO A 393 29.35 -9.16 6.34
N ALA A 394 29.33 -8.89 7.65
CA ALA A 394 30.55 -8.68 8.38
C ALA A 394 31.51 -9.85 8.08
N ALA A 395 32.79 -9.55 7.83
CA ALA A 395 33.76 -10.53 7.34
C ALA A 395 33.74 -11.80 8.20
N VAL A 396 33.83 -12.99 7.59
CA VAL A 396 33.74 -14.26 8.35
C VAL A 396 34.77 -14.28 9.47
N SER A 397 34.30 -14.49 10.68
CA SER A 397 35.12 -14.53 11.88
C SER A 397 36.16 -15.65 11.78
N LEU A 398 37.43 -15.28 11.91
CA LEU A 398 38.57 -16.20 11.92
C LEU A 398 39.05 -16.52 13.34
N ASP A 399 38.62 -15.74 14.33
CA ASP A 399 39.01 -15.84 15.74
C ASP A 399 37.82 -16.16 16.67
N GLY A 400 36.63 -16.38 16.11
CA GLY A 400 35.40 -16.68 16.83
C GLY A 400 34.68 -15.46 17.38
N ARG A 401 35.17 -14.22 17.13
CA ARG A 401 34.49 -12.97 17.52
C ARG A 401 33.59 -12.45 16.41
N CYS A 402 32.47 -11.87 16.80
CA CYS A 402 31.49 -11.28 15.90
C CYS A 402 30.82 -10.05 16.52
N GLY A 403 30.05 -9.32 15.71
CA GLY A 403 29.31 -8.15 16.17
C GLY A 403 29.98 -6.83 15.75
N PRO A 404 29.39 -5.69 16.15
CA PRO A 404 29.78 -4.37 15.67
C PRO A 404 31.22 -3.99 16.04
N ASP A 405 31.71 -4.46 17.19
CA ASP A 405 33.08 -4.18 17.66
C ASP A 405 34.14 -4.98 16.89
N ALA A 406 33.84 -6.24 16.58
CA ALA A 406 34.73 -7.12 15.84
C ALA A 406 34.68 -6.84 14.32
N ARG A 407 33.59 -6.23 13.84
CA ARG A 407 33.29 -6.00 12.42
C ARG A 407 33.36 -7.29 11.59
N THR A 408 33.07 -8.41 12.25
CA THR A 408 33.10 -9.77 11.68
C THR A 408 31.80 -10.50 12.00
N GLY A 409 31.41 -11.44 11.14
CA GLY A 409 30.19 -12.23 11.23
C GLY A 409 30.48 -13.72 11.34
N CYS A 410 29.52 -14.49 11.82
CA CYS A 410 29.66 -15.91 12.08
C CYS A 410 29.22 -16.79 10.92
N TYR A 411 28.56 -16.23 9.91
CA TYR A 411 28.06 -16.98 8.76
C TYR A 411 29.18 -17.78 8.08
N LYS A 412 29.12 -19.12 8.15
CA LYS A 412 30.12 -20.08 7.69
C LYS A 412 31.45 -20.08 8.43
N SER A 413 31.48 -19.57 9.67
CA SER A 413 32.66 -19.68 10.52
C SER A 413 32.85 -21.13 10.98
N THR A 414 34.09 -21.53 11.28
CA THR A 414 34.38 -22.83 11.88
C THR A 414 33.86 -22.97 13.32
N PHE A 415 33.37 -21.88 13.90
CA PHE A 415 32.88 -21.80 15.28
C PHE A 415 31.34 -21.94 15.34
N GLY A 416 30.66 -21.86 14.20
CA GLY A 416 29.20 -21.89 14.07
C GLY A 416 28.65 -20.60 13.46
N ASP A 417 27.42 -20.67 12.95
CA ASP A 417 26.85 -19.64 12.06
C ASP A 417 26.19 -18.48 12.80
N CYS A 418 26.03 -18.57 14.11
CA CYS A 418 25.24 -17.64 14.91
C CYS A 418 26.14 -16.72 15.73
N CYS A 419 25.80 -15.44 15.79
CA CYS A 419 26.51 -14.45 16.60
C CYS A 419 25.73 -14.20 17.88
N SER A 420 26.26 -14.67 19.02
CA SER A 420 25.64 -14.45 20.32
C SER A 420 25.62 -12.96 20.70
N LYS A 421 24.76 -12.56 21.66
CA LYS A 421 24.77 -11.21 22.25
C LYS A 421 26.12 -10.76 22.81
N ASN A 422 26.99 -11.72 23.12
CA ASN A 422 28.31 -11.47 23.70
C ASN A 422 29.40 -11.29 22.62
N GLY A 423 29.04 -11.31 21.33
CA GLY A 423 29.97 -11.12 20.23
C GLY A 423 30.85 -12.33 19.95
N TYR A 424 30.31 -13.54 20.13
CA TYR A 424 30.99 -14.79 19.79
C TYR A 424 30.18 -15.68 18.85
N CYS A 425 30.91 -16.39 18.00
CA CYS A 425 30.36 -17.37 17.07
C CYS A 425 30.10 -18.71 17.74
N GLY A 426 28.94 -19.30 17.42
CA GLY A 426 28.51 -20.60 17.92
C GLY A 426 27.38 -21.19 17.10
N GLY A 427 27.06 -22.46 17.35
CA GLY A 427 25.98 -23.20 16.68
C GLY A 427 24.91 -23.76 17.62
N THR A 428 24.99 -23.47 18.92
CA THR A 428 24.03 -23.95 19.90
C THR A 428 22.93 -22.91 20.15
N LYS A 429 21.85 -23.32 20.82
CA LYS A 429 20.72 -22.43 21.18
C LYS A 429 21.17 -21.12 21.83
N ASP A 430 22.19 -21.16 22.68
CA ASP A 430 22.71 -19.98 23.39
C ASP A 430 23.32 -18.90 22.47
N TYR A 431 23.66 -19.27 21.25
CA TYR A 431 24.22 -18.38 20.23
C TYR A 431 23.21 -17.97 19.18
N CYS A 432 22.24 -18.85 18.90
CA CYS A 432 21.35 -18.73 17.75
C CYS A 432 19.93 -18.32 18.10
N SER A 433 19.50 -18.41 19.36
CA SER A 433 18.13 -18.05 19.76
C SER A 433 17.97 -16.54 19.85
N HIS A 434 16.95 -15.99 19.20
CA HIS A 434 16.59 -14.57 19.35
C HIS A 434 16.29 -14.20 20.81
N ASP A 435 15.60 -15.09 21.54
CA ASP A 435 15.28 -14.90 22.97
C ASP A 435 16.54 -14.76 23.84
N LEU A 436 17.68 -15.24 23.35
CA LEU A 436 18.98 -15.18 24.03
C LEU A 436 19.90 -14.09 23.45
N GLY A 437 19.41 -13.30 22.50
CA GLY A 437 20.07 -12.11 21.95
C GLY A 437 21.02 -12.40 20.79
N CYS A 438 20.72 -13.39 19.95
CA CYS A 438 21.43 -13.59 18.69
C CYS A 438 21.36 -12.32 17.80
N GLN A 439 22.47 -11.96 17.15
CA GLN A 439 22.62 -10.76 16.34
C GLN A 439 22.49 -11.08 14.84
N ASP A 440 21.33 -10.79 14.23
CA ASP A 440 21.02 -11.11 12.82
C ASP A 440 21.94 -10.46 11.80
N GLU A 441 22.48 -9.29 12.13
CA GLU A 441 23.44 -8.57 11.28
C GLU A 441 24.80 -9.32 11.19
N PHE A 442 25.09 -10.19 12.15
CA PHE A 442 26.38 -10.85 12.32
C PHE A 442 26.29 -12.38 12.38
N GLY A 443 25.11 -12.99 12.27
CA GLY A 443 24.93 -14.45 12.29
C GLY A 443 23.51 -14.92 11.97
N VAL A 444 23.30 -16.23 11.90
CA VAL A 444 22.00 -16.85 11.60
C VAL A 444 21.23 -17.09 12.89
N CYS A 445 20.18 -16.31 13.12
CA CYS A 445 19.33 -16.46 14.29
C CYS A 445 18.04 -17.22 13.96
N TYR A 446 17.47 -17.89 14.95
CA TYR A 446 16.18 -18.56 14.87
C TYR A 446 15.33 -18.30 16.11
N ALA A 447 14.02 -18.43 15.92
CA ALA A 447 13.01 -18.28 16.98
C ALA A 447 13.23 -19.30 18.10
#